data_AF-A0A1D6HNM2-F1
#
_entry.id   AF-A0A1D6HNM2-F1
#
_cell.length_a   1.000
_cell.length_b   1.000
_cell.length_c   1.000
_cell.angle_alpha   90.00
_cell.angle_beta   90.00
_cell.angle_gamma   90.00
#
_symmetry.space_group_name_H-M   'P 1'
#
loop_
_entity.id
_entity.type
_entity.pdbx_description
1 polymer ?
#
loop_
_entity_poly.entity_id
_entity_poly.type
_entity_poly.pdbx_seq_one_letter_code
_entity_poly.pdbx_strand_id
1 'polypeptide(L)'
;MNSPTNSISSDSSKAKKSYLVLTCGPPSVTTSLPKGKGENGEGCSDDDDNESSGEDGDRTVGIYERNRPKKRQKTKKNGKGKDWLLRKKEQMRRRGHDVPADTKYTGRKRKGYF
;
A
#
# COMPACT_ATOMS: atom_id res chain seq x y z
N MET A 1 -53.04 37.82 -26.31
CA MET A 1 -51.94 37.03 -26.88
C MET A 1 -50.84 36.99 -25.83
N ASN A 2 -50.69 35.87 -25.10
CA ASN A 2 -49.69 35.75 -24.05
C ASN A 2 -48.45 35.07 -24.63
N SER A 3 -47.31 35.77 -24.60
CA SER A 3 -46.02 35.27 -25.08
C SER A 3 -45.41 34.28 -24.07
N PRO A 4 -44.81 33.16 -24.52
CA PRO A 4 -44.15 32.25 -23.60
C PRO A 4 -42.80 32.81 -23.13
N THR A 5 -42.59 32.84 -21.80
CA THR A 5 -41.29 33.10 -21.19
C THR A 5 -40.41 31.85 -21.30
N ASN A 6 -39.34 31.91 -22.10
CA ASN A 6 -38.30 30.87 -22.10
C ASN A 6 -37.44 31.01 -20.83
N SER A 7 -37.75 30.24 -19.79
CA SER A 7 -36.87 30.01 -18.66
C SER A 7 -35.74 29.06 -19.07
N ILE A 8 -34.55 29.58 -19.31
CA ILE A 8 -33.35 28.74 -19.53
C ILE A 8 -32.86 28.28 -18.17
N SER A 9 -33.16 27.02 -17.80
CA SER A 9 -32.55 26.35 -16.65
C SER A 9 -31.12 25.91 -17.02
N SER A 10 -30.15 26.73 -16.64
CA SER A 10 -28.72 26.46 -16.86
C SER A 10 -28.16 25.46 -15.84
N ASP A 11 -28.74 24.27 -15.71
CA ASP A 11 -28.09 23.17 -15.00
C ASP A 11 -27.54 22.18 -16.03
N SER A 12 -26.24 22.30 -16.31
CA SER A 12 -25.53 21.36 -17.17
C SER A 12 -25.41 20.01 -16.45
N SER A 13 -26.01 18.97 -17.02
CA SER A 13 -25.96 17.57 -16.57
C SER A 13 -24.60 16.90 -16.77
N LYS A 14 -23.56 17.64 -17.18
CA LYS A 14 -22.20 17.12 -17.26
C LYS A 14 -21.78 16.62 -15.87
N ALA A 15 -21.28 15.39 -15.81
CA ALA A 15 -20.86 14.74 -14.57
C ALA A 15 -19.89 15.65 -13.79
N LYS A 16 -20.37 16.19 -12.65
CA LYS A 16 -19.57 17.02 -11.76
C LYS A 16 -18.55 16.10 -11.05
N LYS A 17 -17.26 16.44 -11.10
CA LYS A 17 -16.22 15.68 -10.39
C LYS A 17 -16.25 16.10 -8.92
N SER A 18 -16.56 15.17 -8.04
CA SER A 18 -16.45 15.36 -6.59
C SER A 18 -15.11 14.82 -6.10
N TYR A 19 -14.44 15.57 -5.24
CA TYR A 19 -13.15 15.20 -4.66
C TYR A 19 -13.31 15.09 -3.14
N LEU A 20 -12.82 13.99 -2.57
CA LEU A 20 -12.66 13.87 -1.12
C LEU A 20 -11.38 14.62 -0.72
N VAL A 21 -11.51 15.65 0.11
CA VAL A 21 -10.39 16.44 0.61
C VAL A 21 -10.20 16.13 2.09
N LEU A 22 -9.03 15.60 2.46
CA LEU A 22 -8.65 15.34 3.85
C LEU A 22 -7.60 16.37 4.27
N THR A 23 -7.88 17.15 5.30
CA THR A 23 -6.93 18.10 5.91
C THR A 23 -6.28 17.48 7.13
N CYS A 24 -4.96 17.60 7.28
CA CYS A 24 -4.21 17.15 8.45
C CYS A 24 -3.64 18.34 9.24
N GLY A 25 -3.77 18.29 10.56
CA GLY A 25 -3.36 19.35 11.48
C GLY A 25 -4.47 19.71 12.49
N PRO A 26 -4.17 20.44 13.57
CA PRO A 26 -5.18 20.92 14.51
C PRO A 26 -6.26 21.72 13.78
N PRO A 27 -7.56 21.58 14.12
CA PRO A 27 -8.62 22.32 13.45
C PRO A 27 -8.41 23.82 13.70
N SER A 28 -7.95 24.55 12.68
CA SER A 28 -7.93 26.02 12.72
C SER A 28 -9.36 26.53 12.58
N VAL A 29 -9.77 27.40 13.50
CA VAL A 29 -11.08 28.09 13.52
C VAL A 29 -11.42 28.85 12.23
N THR A 30 -10.46 29.01 11.32
CA THR A 30 -10.61 29.71 10.04
C THR A 30 -10.99 28.80 8.87
N THR A 31 -11.00 27.47 9.04
CA THR A 31 -11.28 26.52 7.94
C THR A 31 -12.75 26.13 7.93
N SER A 32 -13.57 26.79 7.11
CA SER A 32 -14.95 26.36 6.86
C SER A 32 -14.97 25.11 5.98
N LEU A 33 -15.39 23.97 6.54
CA LEU A 33 -15.60 22.75 5.75
C LEU A 33 -16.87 22.87 4.92
N PRO A 34 -16.87 22.38 3.67
CA PRO A 34 -18.07 22.38 2.84
C PRO A 34 -19.16 21.50 3.48
N LYS A 35 -20.39 22.02 3.56
CA LYS A 35 -21.53 21.29 4.12
C LYS A 35 -21.84 20.07 3.24
N GLY A 36 -21.80 18.88 3.83
CA GLY A 36 -22.10 17.62 3.15
C GLY A 36 -23.52 17.64 2.60
N LYS A 37 -23.69 17.21 1.35
CA LYS A 37 -25.00 17.14 0.70
C LYS A 37 -25.72 15.88 1.17
N GLY A 38 -26.61 16.00 2.17
CA GLY A 38 -27.40 14.86 2.69
C GLY A 38 -28.17 15.06 4.00
N GLU A 39 -28.38 16.28 4.50
CA GLU A 39 -29.13 16.54 5.75
C GLU A 39 -30.67 16.43 5.59
N ASN A 40 -31.16 15.63 4.64
CA ASN A 40 -32.59 15.31 4.56
C ASN A 40 -32.69 13.81 4.81
N GLY A 41 -33.07 13.45 6.03
CA GLY A 41 -33.18 12.07 6.49
C GLY A 41 -34.23 11.30 5.70
N GLU A 42 -33.76 10.47 4.77
CA GLU A 42 -34.51 9.34 4.22
C GLU A 42 -33.63 8.10 4.37
N GLY A 43 -33.87 7.38 5.47
CA GLY A 43 -33.33 6.05 5.71
C GLY A 43 -34.11 5.04 4.89
N CYS A 44 -33.43 4.28 4.03
CA CYS A 44 -33.98 3.04 3.51
C CYS A 44 -33.64 1.93 4.51
N SER A 45 -34.66 1.56 5.27
CA SER A 45 -34.75 0.35 6.09
C SER A 45 -34.83 -0.88 5.18
N ASP A 46 -34.01 -1.88 5.44
CA ASP A 46 -34.32 -3.29 5.11
C ASP A 46 -33.77 -4.15 6.27
N ASP A 47 -34.65 -4.97 6.82
CA ASP A 47 -34.51 -5.80 8.01
C ASP A 47 -33.40 -6.88 7.88
N ASP A 48 -32.55 -7.03 8.90
CA ASP A 48 -32.24 -8.35 9.48
C ASP A 48 -31.63 -8.16 10.89
N ASP A 49 -32.12 -8.97 11.83
CA ASP A 49 -31.88 -8.97 13.27
C ASP A 49 -30.40 -9.17 13.66
N ASN A 50 -29.89 -8.37 14.60
CA ASN A 50 -29.28 -8.90 15.84
C ASN A 50 -29.05 -7.80 16.89
N GLU A 51 -29.51 -8.10 18.09
CA GLU A 51 -29.51 -7.28 19.29
C GLU A 51 -28.11 -7.13 19.93
N SER A 52 -27.99 -6.07 20.73
CA SER A 52 -27.12 -5.95 21.91
C SER A 52 -25.90 -5.03 21.80
N SER A 53 -26.21 -3.75 22.04
CA SER A 53 -25.71 -2.96 23.17
C SER A 53 -24.22 -2.62 23.24
N GLY A 54 -23.96 -1.31 23.14
CA GLY A 54 -23.22 -0.63 24.20
C GLY A 54 -21.76 -0.26 23.90
N GLU A 55 -21.59 1.05 23.79
CA GLU A 55 -20.51 1.81 24.45
C GLU A 55 -19.26 2.15 23.62
N ASP A 56 -19.14 3.47 23.50
CA ASP A 56 -18.00 4.32 23.24
C ASP A 56 -16.61 3.67 23.21
N GLY A 57 -15.97 3.79 22.06
CA GLY A 57 -14.56 3.45 21.89
C GLY A 57 -14.00 4.18 20.69
N ASP A 58 -13.20 5.21 20.97
CA ASP A 58 -12.19 5.81 20.10
C ASP A 58 -11.82 4.88 18.94
N ARG A 59 -12.17 5.27 17.69
CA ARG A 59 -11.77 4.52 16.50
C ARG A 59 -10.28 4.74 16.26
N THR A 60 -9.45 4.14 17.11
CA THR A 60 -8.03 3.96 16.87
C THR A 60 -7.87 3.22 15.55
N VAL A 61 -7.27 3.89 14.56
CA VAL A 61 -6.85 3.26 13.31
C VAL A 61 -5.94 2.08 13.64
N GLY A 62 -6.45 0.86 13.49
CA GLY A 62 -5.67 -0.35 13.74
C GLY A 62 -4.46 -0.39 12.81
N ILE A 63 -3.26 -0.16 13.36
CA ILE A 63 -2.01 -0.37 12.64
C ILE A 63 -1.84 -1.88 12.53
N TYR A 64 -2.36 -2.48 11.47
CA TYR A 64 -2.02 -3.86 11.12
C TYR A 64 -0.55 -3.88 10.68
N GLU A 65 0.29 -4.54 11.46
CA GLU A 65 1.67 -4.81 11.06
C GLU A 65 1.64 -5.57 9.73
N ARG A 66 2.31 -5.02 8.72
CA ARG A 66 2.45 -5.65 7.40
C ARG A 66 3.38 -6.85 7.53
N ASN A 67 2.85 -7.97 8.02
CA ASN A 67 3.51 -9.26 8.11
C ASN A 67 3.70 -9.86 6.71
N ARG A 68 4.59 -9.26 5.91
CA ARG A 68 4.98 -9.82 4.62
C ARG A 68 5.92 -10.99 4.89
N PRO A 69 5.54 -12.24 4.55
CA PRO A 69 6.44 -13.37 4.74
C PRO A 69 7.72 -13.15 3.94
N LYS A 70 8.86 -13.11 4.63
CA LYS A 70 10.18 -13.00 4.00
C LYS A 70 10.38 -14.26 3.14
N LYS A 71 10.36 -14.08 1.82
CA LYS A 71 10.59 -15.17 0.86
C LYS A 71 11.94 -15.79 1.16
N ARG A 72 11.96 -16.97 1.79
CA ARG A 72 13.19 -17.72 2.07
C ARG A 72 13.90 -17.94 0.74
N GLN A 73 15.12 -17.42 0.61
CA GLN A 73 15.92 -17.59 -0.58
C GLN A 73 16.14 -19.10 -0.78
N LYS A 74 15.51 -19.66 -1.81
CA LYS A 74 15.57 -21.10 -2.12
C LYS A 74 17.02 -21.44 -2.49
N THR A 75 17.80 -21.91 -1.52
CA THR A 75 19.09 -22.53 -1.77
C THR A 75 18.82 -23.80 -2.55
N LYS A 76 19.06 -23.76 -3.87
CA LYS A 76 18.99 -24.96 -4.70
C LYS A 76 20.07 -25.91 -4.16
N LYS A 77 19.65 -27.03 -3.57
CA LYS A 77 20.54 -28.13 -3.11
C LYS A 77 21.27 -28.82 -4.27
N ASN A 78 20.90 -28.46 -5.51
CA ASN A 78 21.35 -29.07 -6.74
C ASN A 78 22.44 -28.20 -7.36
N GLY A 79 23.66 -28.38 -6.87
CA GLY A 79 24.84 -27.71 -7.41
C GLY A 79 25.93 -27.57 -6.37
N LYS A 80 27.17 -27.69 -6.85
CA LYS A 80 28.41 -27.31 -6.18
C LYS A 80 28.25 -25.93 -5.52
N GLY A 81 27.91 -25.90 -4.23
CA GLY A 81 27.56 -24.70 -3.49
C GLY A 81 28.77 -23.84 -3.12
N LYS A 82 28.58 -22.90 -2.19
CA LYS A 82 29.65 -22.03 -1.68
C LYS A 82 30.84 -22.85 -1.16
N ASP A 83 30.59 -23.93 -0.45
CA ASP A 83 31.65 -24.79 0.11
C ASP A 83 32.51 -25.43 -0.97
N TRP A 84 31.92 -25.82 -2.10
CA TRP A 84 32.68 -26.31 -3.24
C TRP A 84 33.63 -25.24 -3.80
N LEU A 85 33.16 -23.99 -3.91
CA LEU A 85 33.98 -22.86 -4.36
C LEU A 85 35.14 -22.62 -3.39
N LEU A 86 34.88 -22.62 -2.08
CA LEU A 86 35.91 -22.45 -1.06
C LEU A 86 36.96 -23.56 -1.12
N ARG A 87 36.52 -24.83 -1.26
CA ARG A 87 37.42 -25.98 -1.42
C ARG A 87 38.32 -25.84 -2.66
N LYS A 88 37.77 -25.37 -3.77
CA LYS A 88 38.54 -25.09 -5.00
C LYS A 88 39.53 -23.96 -4.81
N LYS A 89 39.12 -22.84 -4.20
CA LYS A 89 40.01 -21.72 -3.91
C LYS A 89 41.18 -22.18 -3.03
N GLU A 90 40.89 -22.97 -2.01
CA GLU A 90 41.91 -23.52 -1.12
C GLU A 90 42.87 -24.49 -1.83
N GLN A 91 42.35 -25.34 -2.71
CA GLN A 91 43.19 -26.20 -3.54
C GLN A 91 44.13 -25.38 -4.44
N MET A 92 43.63 -24.29 -5.03
CA MET A 92 44.43 -23.42 -5.90
C MET A 92 45.49 -22.64 -5.10
N ARG A 93 45.15 -22.17 -3.88
CA ARG A 93 46.12 -21.56 -2.96
C ARG A 93 47.25 -22.52 -2.60
N ARG A 94 46.92 -23.76 -2.25
CA ARG A 94 47.92 -24.81 -1.94
C ARG A 94 48.82 -25.16 -3.12
N ARG A 95 48.35 -24.94 -4.35
CA ARG A 95 49.15 -25.11 -5.57
C ARG A 95 50.04 -23.91 -5.89
N GLY A 96 49.99 -22.84 -5.09
CA GLY A 96 50.76 -21.62 -5.30
C GLY A 96 50.20 -20.68 -6.36
N HIS A 97 48.94 -20.88 -6.79
CA HIS A 97 48.30 -19.89 -7.67
C HIS A 97 47.85 -18.67 -6.88
N ASP A 98 47.89 -17.50 -7.52
CA ASP A 98 47.25 -16.30 -6.99
C ASP A 98 45.73 -16.47 -7.03
N VAL A 99 45.12 -16.50 -5.84
CA VAL A 99 43.70 -16.72 -5.64
C VAL A 99 43.13 -15.57 -4.82
N PRO A 100 42.13 -14.83 -5.34
CA PRO A 100 41.54 -13.72 -4.61
C PRO A 100 41.05 -14.09 -3.21
N ALA A 101 41.11 -13.14 -2.28
CA ALA A 101 40.61 -13.32 -0.92
C ALA A 101 39.12 -13.74 -0.90
N ASP A 102 38.72 -14.45 0.16
CA ASP A 102 37.31 -14.77 0.39
C ASP A 102 36.57 -13.56 0.96
N THR A 103 35.49 -13.16 0.29
CA THR A 103 34.65 -12.04 0.74
C THR A 103 33.26 -12.56 1.12
N LYS A 104 32.47 -11.72 1.82
CA LYS A 104 31.05 -12.03 2.11
C LYS A 104 30.21 -12.29 0.87
N TYR A 105 30.68 -11.88 -0.31
CA TYR A 105 30.02 -12.05 -1.60
C TYR A 105 30.51 -13.27 -2.40
N THR A 106 31.49 -14.05 -1.91
CA THR A 106 31.93 -15.29 -2.55
C THR A 106 30.76 -16.26 -2.73
N GLY A 107 30.51 -16.70 -3.97
CA GLY A 107 29.43 -17.64 -4.28
C GLY A 107 28.03 -17.01 -4.35
N ARG A 108 27.91 -15.67 -4.23
CA ARG A 108 26.61 -14.98 -4.39
C ARG A 108 26.27 -14.82 -5.87
N LYS A 109 24.99 -15.06 -6.23
CA LYS A 109 24.46 -14.73 -7.56
C LYS A 109 24.57 -13.22 -7.79
N ARG A 110 25.26 -12.83 -8.87
CA ARG A 110 25.39 -11.44 -9.31
C ARG A 110 24.27 -11.10 -10.31
N LYS A 111 23.91 -9.82 -10.40
CA LYS A 111 22.98 -9.35 -11.44
C LYS A 111 23.76 -9.31 -12.76
N GLY A 112 23.06 -9.58 -13.87
CA GLY A 112 23.67 -9.63 -15.20
C GLY A 112 23.79 -8.26 -15.89
N TYR A 113 23.36 -7.21 -15.21
CA TYR A 113 23.53 -5.83 -15.66
C TYR A 113 24.55 -5.14 -14.77
N PHE A 114 25.29 -4.22 -15.37
CA PHE A 114 26.26 -3.35 -14.72
C PHE A 114 25.61 -2.03 -14.35
#